data_AF-A0A9N8YVD8-F1
#
_entry.id   AF-A0A9N8YVD8-F1
#
_cell.length_a   1.000
_cell.length_b   1.000
_cell.length_c   1.000
_cell.angle_alpha   90.00
_cell.angle_beta   90.00
_cell.angle_gamma   90.00
#
_symmetry.space_group_name_H-M   'P 1'
#
loop_
_entity.id
_entity.type
_entity.pdbx_description
1 polymer ?
#
loop_
_entity_poly.entity_id
_entity_poly.type
_entity_poly.pdbx_seq_one_letter_code
_entity_poly.pdbx_strand_id
1 'polypeptide(L)'
;MFIPKGFVSLGSADKSIIKWQKGRRIQTMSGHTDCVRALAFLPNTGFASCGNDSTIRIWSLEGQCVRELNGHTSFVYSLDVLPTGEIISSGEDRSVRVWRSGECTQTILHPATSVWCVGAMPNGDIVSGSSDGLIRVFTRDSERVAEQMVLKEFENQVSSHAIPANQIGDLKKDQLPGPEALDVPGKKEGQVIMIRVRDTVEAHQWSQNDSSWHKVGEVVDAVGQGRKQLYNGKEYDYVFDVDIGDGVPPLKLPYNATDNPYHAAQEFIRINELPPSYLDQIVDFITKNSQGVSLGAESQFFDPFTGSSRYTPGGSTNNPRSYSSPSTVPANNNAMTGIDPWTRPSPSQSTSASPKIIPQRTYLTFRQANYQAILNKINQLNKELQGSDPANDNVLTSKELIALEHLIKFLQNQRSSSTAELQSEFTVVHKIVGCWPSASRFPGIDLLRLLILYSPIPAQYDLDGDIINLLISSSNINSWVEGTPPTKEQETNTMLGLRALANLFDTKEGREVLRRKAETIIELISPILKLSTNKNLRVALVTVFLNFSVEFQTNPNDDAILQIIAIFAETLGSEADSEVLYRSIVTLGTVVSYNQAAKEAADVFNVQNSVKLASTRIAEARINQVVGEFFTTNS
;
A
#
# COMPACT_ATOMS: atom_id res chain seq x y z
N MET A 1 -8.14 -6.28 -23.97
CA MET A 1 -8.61 -5.77 -25.28
C MET A 1 -8.60 -6.92 -26.26
N PHE A 2 -9.70 -7.20 -26.95
CA PHE A 2 -9.76 -8.21 -28.00
C PHE A 2 -10.52 -7.64 -29.22
N ILE A 3 -10.08 -7.99 -30.44
CA ILE A 3 -10.57 -7.43 -31.70
C ILE A 3 -11.17 -8.51 -32.63
N PRO A 4 -12.42 -8.94 -32.42
CA PRO A 4 -13.14 -9.68 -33.44
C PRO A 4 -13.76 -8.70 -34.43
N LYS A 5 -13.57 -8.92 -35.74
CA LYS A 5 -14.33 -8.23 -36.79
C LYS A 5 -14.33 -6.68 -36.69
N GLY A 6 -13.27 -6.08 -36.14
CA GLY A 6 -13.10 -4.62 -36.01
C GLY A 6 -13.78 -3.95 -34.82
N PHE A 7 -14.23 -4.71 -33.81
CA PHE A 7 -14.77 -4.20 -32.54
C PHE A 7 -13.72 -4.25 -31.42
N VAL A 8 -13.86 -3.43 -30.39
CA VAL A 8 -13.03 -3.50 -29.16
C VAL A 8 -13.95 -3.57 -27.95
N SER A 9 -13.80 -4.62 -27.12
CA SER A 9 -14.48 -4.70 -25.81
C SER A 9 -13.53 -4.36 -24.66
N LEU A 10 -14.03 -3.58 -23.70
CA LEU A 10 -13.31 -3.15 -22.50
C LEU A 10 -14.17 -3.41 -21.26
N GLY A 11 -13.60 -4.09 -20.27
CA GLY A 11 -14.16 -4.14 -18.91
C GLY A 11 -13.84 -2.87 -18.15
N SER A 12 -14.74 -2.44 -17.27
CA SER A 12 -14.63 -1.18 -16.54
C SER A 12 -14.88 -1.37 -15.05
N ALA A 13 -14.30 -0.46 -14.24
CA ALA A 13 -14.54 -0.37 -12.81
C ALA A 13 -15.99 0.06 -12.47
N ASP A 14 -16.72 0.63 -13.45
CA ASP A 14 -18.15 0.93 -13.33
C ASP A 14 -19.06 -0.29 -13.48
N LYS A 15 -18.49 -1.51 -13.42
CA LYS A 15 -19.18 -2.82 -13.47
C LYS A 15 -19.68 -3.19 -14.87
N SER A 16 -19.44 -2.34 -15.87
CA SER A 16 -19.90 -2.56 -17.23
C SER A 16 -18.80 -3.10 -18.15
N ILE A 17 -19.23 -3.68 -19.26
CA ILE A 17 -18.38 -3.99 -20.40
C ILE A 17 -18.84 -3.15 -21.57
N ILE A 18 -17.94 -2.36 -22.14
CA ILE A 18 -18.25 -1.40 -23.19
C ILE A 18 -17.66 -1.90 -24.51
N LYS A 19 -18.50 -1.99 -25.53
CA LYS A 19 -18.12 -2.34 -26.90
C LYS A 19 -17.95 -1.07 -27.73
N TRP A 20 -16.82 -0.99 -28.44
CA TRP A 20 -16.42 0.13 -29.26
C TRP A 20 -16.24 -0.28 -30.72
N GLN A 21 -16.52 0.63 -31.63
CA GLN A 21 -16.21 0.50 -33.05
C GLN A 21 -15.78 1.86 -33.59
N LYS A 22 -14.60 1.93 -34.23
CA LYS A 22 -14.07 3.17 -34.84
C LYS A 22 -14.13 4.38 -33.89
N GLY A 23 -13.75 4.19 -32.62
CA GLY A 23 -13.73 5.24 -31.60
C GLY A 23 -15.09 5.63 -31.01
N ARG A 24 -16.18 4.94 -31.36
CA ARG A 24 -17.52 5.19 -30.81
C ARG A 24 -17.99 4.04 -29.93
N ARG A 25 -18.59 4.37 -28.78
CA ARG A 25 -19.31 3.41 -27.93
C ARG A 25 -20.56 2.97 -28.67
N ILE A 26 -20.67 1.68 -28.95
CA ILE A 26 -21.80 1.10 -29.68
C ILE A 26 -22.72 0.26 -28.78
N GLN A 27 -22.21 -0.24 -27.66
CA GLN A 27 -23.00 -1.05 -26.73
C GLN A 27 -22.40 -1.02 -25.33
N THR A 28 -23.27 -1.14 -24.33
CA THR A 28 -22.90 -1.41 -22.94
C THR A 28 -23.60 -2.66 -22.46
N MET A 29 -22.80 -3.57 -21.91
CA MET A 29 -23.25 -4.84 -21.38
C MET A 29 -23.14 -4.75 -19.87
N SER A 30 -24.27 -4.95 -19.19
CA SER A 30 -24.39 -4.91 -17.74
C SER A 30 -24.66 -6.32 -17.23
N GLY A 31 -24.11 -6.67 -16.07
CA GLY A 31 -24.33 -7.97 -15.45
C GLY A 31 -23.41 -8.22 -14.26
N HIS A 32 -22.16 -7.77 -14.34
CA HIS A 32 -21.29 -7.77 -13.17
C HIS A 32 -21.81 -6.81 -12.09
N THR A 33 -21.65 -7.20 -10.82
CA THR A 33 -22.10 -6.40 -9.66
C THR A 33 -20.97 -5.60 -9.01
N ASP A 34 -19.73 -5.83 -9.46
CA ASP A 34 -18.52 -5.06 -9.12
C ASP A 34 -17.56 -4.97 -10.34
N CYS A 35 -16.38 -4.39 -10.16
CA CYS A 35 -15.39 -4.08 -11.17
C CYS A 35 -15.07 -5.28 -12.08
N VAL A 36 -15.12 -5.07 -13.40
CA VAL A 36 -14.69 -6.09 -14.38
C VAL A 36 -13.18 -6.01 -14.54
N ARG A 37 -12.48 -7.12 -14.29
CA ARG A 37 -11.01 -7.19 -14.25
C ARG A 37 -10.38 -7.68 -15.55
N ALA A 38 -10.91 -8.74 -16.14
CA ALA A 38 -10.35 -9.31 -17.36
C ALA A 38 -11.41 -9.76 -18.35
N LEU A 39 -11.00 -9.86 -19.63
CA LEU A 39 -11.79 -10.36 -20.75
C LEU A 39 -10.93 -11.34 -21.56
N ALA A 40 -11.49 -12.49 -21.96
CA ALA A 40 -10.83 -13.42 -22.88
C ALA A 40 -11.77 -13.87 -23.99
N PHE A 41 -11.21 -14.05 -25.19
CA PHE A 41 -12.00 -14.42 -26.35
C PHE A 41 -12.28 -15.92 -26.38
N LEU A 42 -13.53 -16.27 -26.74
CA LEU A 42 -13.96 -17.64 -26.96
C LEU A 42 -14.33 -17.80 -28.44
N PRO A 43 -13.44 -18.38 -29.27
CA PRO A 43 -13.55 -18.37 -30.73
C PRO A 43 -14.90 -18.74 -31.33
N ASN A 44 -15.64 -19.65 -30.69
CA ASN A 44 -16.90 -20.18 -31.20
C ASN A 44 -18.14 -19.73 -30.41
N THR A 45 -17.98 -19.00 -29.32
CA THR A 45 -19.06 -18.78 -28.33
C THR A 45 -19.24 -17.30 -27.99
N GLY A 46 -18.18 -16.49 -28.09
CA GLY A 46 -18.19 -15.08 -27.75
C GLY A 46 -16.97 -14.71 -26.90
N PHE A 47 -17.16 -14.32 -25.65
CA PHE A 47 -16.05 -14.00 -24.75
C PHE A 47 -16.40 -14.26 -23.29
N ALA A 48 -15.38 -14.47 -22.46
CA ALA A 48 -15.49 -14.55 -21.01
C ALA A 48 -15.09 -13.21 -20.37
N SER A 49 -15.67 -12.89 -19.22
CA SER A 49 -15.26 -11.79 -18.35
C SER A 49 -15.21 -12.25 -16.89
N CYS A 50 -14.37 -11.63 -16.08
CA CYS A 50 -14.33 -11.87 -14.64
C CYS A 50 -14.26 -10.56 -13.86
N GLY A 51 -14.61 -10.60 -12.58
CA GLY A 51 -14.61 -9.40 -11.75
C GLY A 51 -14.53 -9.62 -10.26
N ASN A 52 -14.63 -8.50 -9.55
CA ASN A 52 -14.63 -8.44 -8.09
C ASN A 52 -15.90 -8.97 -7.44
N ASP A 53 -16.91 -9.32 -8.23
CA ASP A 53 -18.11 -10.01 -7.74
C ASP A 53 -17.90 -11.52 -7.59
N SER A 54 -16.64 -11.99 -7.70
CA SER A 54 -16.24 -13.40 -7.62
C SER A 54 -16.79 -14.27 -8.75
N THR A 55 -17.38 -13.68 -9.79
CA THR A 55 -17.99 -14.41 -10.90
C THR A 55 -17.16 -14.34 -12.17
N ILE A 56 -17.30 -15.38 -13.00
CA ILE A 56 -16.92 -15.34 -14.41
C ILE A 56 -18.19 -15.40 -15.23
N ARG A 57 -18.34 -14.52 -16.23
CA ARG A 57 -19.51 -14.47 -17.11
C ARG A 57 -19.11 -14.78 -18.53
N ILE A 58 -19.92 -15.59 -19.21
CA ILE A 58 -19.77 -15.92 -20.62
C ILE A 58 -20.79 -15.12 -21.40
N TRP A 59 -20.30 -14.39 -22.41
CA TRP A 59 -21.08 -13.47 -23.21
C TRP A 59 -21.11 -13.91 -24.66
N SER A 60 -22.26 -13.73 -25.32
CA SER A 60 -22.33 -13.78 -26.77
C SER A 60 -21.67 -12.54 -27.40
N LEU A 61 -21.36 -12.57 -28.69
CA LEU A 61 -20.79 -11.41 -29.40
C LEU A 61 -21.77 -10.22 -29.49
N GLU A 62 -23.06 -10.51 -29.35
CA GLU A 62 -24.18 -9.57 -29.27
C GLU A 62 -24.36 -9.01 -27.85
N GLY A 63 -23.57 -9.47 -26.89
CA GLY A 63 -23.54 -8.93 -25.53
C GLY A 63 -24.59 -9.50 -24.58
N GLN A 64 -25.14 -10.66 -24.89
CA GLN A 64 -26.01 -11.40 -23.96
C GLN A 64 -25.15 -12.22 -23.01
N CYS A 65 -25.44 -12.16 -21.71
CA CYS A 65 -24.82 -13.07 -20.73
C CYS A 65 -25.46 -14.45 -20.90
N VAL A 66 -24.70 -15.40 -21.45
CA VAL A 66 -25.16 -16.76 -21.76
C VAL A 66 -24.97 -17.69 -20.57
N ARG A 67 -23.98 -17.43 -19.72
CA ARG A 67 -23.68 -18.25 -18.55
C ARG A 67 -22.92 -17.47 -17.49
N GLU A 68 -23.09 -17.87 -16.24
CA GLU A 68 -22.30 -17.43 -15.10
C GLU A 68 -21.59 -18.66 -14.50
N LEU A 69 -20.29 -18.55 -14.26
CA LEU A 69 -19.48 -19.57 -13.62
C LEU A 69 -19.19 -19.10 -12.20
N ASN A 70 -19.65 -19.90 -11.25
CA ASN A 70 -19.52 -19.65 -9.82
C ASN A 70 -18.57 -20.70 -9.24
N GLY A 71 -17.61 -20.26 -8.43
CA GLY A 71 -16.66 -21.19 -7.78
C GLY A 71 -15.49 -20.49 -7.09
N HIS A 72 -15.06 -19.32 -7.59
CA HIS A 72 -14.16 -18.47 -6.80
C HIS A 72 -14.89 -17.93 -5.57
N THR A 73 -14.21 -17.91 -4.43
CA THR A 73 -14.79 -17.40 -3.16
C THR A 73 -14.43 -15.94 -2.88
N SER A 74 -13.62 -15.34 -3.75
CA SER A 74 -13.19 -13.93 -3.67
C SER A 74 -12.92 -13.40 -5.08
N PHE A 75 -12.35 -12.20 -5.19
CA PHE A 75 -12.14 -11.49 -6.46
C PHE A 75 -11.42 -12.34 -7.49
N VAL A 76 -11.89 -12.28 -8.74
CA VAL A 76 -11.24 -12.93 -9.88
C VAL A 76 -10.46 -11.89 -10.66
N TYR A 77 -9.14 -12.00 -10.65
CA TYR A 77 -8.25 -10.98 -11.21
C TYR A 77 -7.93 -11.17 -12.68
N SER A 78 -7.84 -12.41 -13.12
CA SER A 78 -7.40 -12.74 -14.47
C SER A 78 -8.13 -13.97 -14.98
N LEU A 79 -8.28 -14.02 -16.30
CA LEU A 79 -8.69 -15.22 -17.01
C LEU A 79 -8.06 -15.29 -18.40
N ASP A 80 -7.92 -16.50 -18.91
CA ASP A 80 -7.42 -16.78 -20.25
C ASP A 80 -8.03 -18.09 -20.78
N VAL A 81 -7.75 -18.45 -22.03
CA VAL A 81 -8.33 -19.61 -22.71
C VAL A 81 -7.23 -20.50 -23.26
N LEU A 82 -7.20 -21.75 -22.80
CA LEU A 82 -6.26 -22.76 -23.28
C LEU A 82 -6.55 -23.12 -24.75
N PRO A 83 -5.56 -23.64 -25.51
CA PRO A 83 -5.77 -24.13 -26.87
C PRO A 83 -6.88 -25.20 -27.00
N THR A 84 -7.18 -25.91 -25.92
CA THR A 84 -8.27 -26.89 -25.80
C THR A 84 -9.66 -26.26 -25.70
N GLY A 85 -9.75 -24.94 -25.49
CA GLY A 85 -11.00 -24.21 -25.28
C GLY A 85 -11.47 -24.15 -23.82
N GLU A 86 -10.70 -24.70 -22.89
CA GLU A 86 -10.93 -24.55 -21.46
C GLU A 86 -10.59 -23.12 -21.01
N ILE A 87 -11.37 -22.58 -20.09
CA ILE A 87 -11.09 -21.28 -19.48
C ILE A 87 -10.21 -21.53 -18.26
N ILE A 88 -9.20 -20.70 -18.06
CA ILE A 88 -8.44 -20.64 -16.81
C ILE A 88 -8.69 -19.30 -16.13
N SER A 89 -8.73 -19.29 -14.80
CA SER A 89 -8.90 -18.06 -14.03
C SER A 89 -8.06 -18.07 -12.77
N SER A 90 -7.72 -16.88 -12.27
CA SER A 90 -6.99 -16.70 -11.02
C SER A 90 -7.71 -15.74 -10.09
N GLY A 91 -7.60 -15.98 -8.78
CA GLY A 91 -8.32 -15.19 -7.78
C GLY A 91 -7.55 -14.89 -6.51
N GLU A 92 -8.13 -13.97 -5.74
CA GLU A 92 -7.73 -13.64 -4.37
C GLU A 92 -7.94 -14.83 -3.42
N ASP A 93 -8.72 -15.84 -3.82
CA ASP A 93 -8.94 -17.08 -3.06
C ASP A 93 -7.77 -18.07 -3.14
N ARG A 94 -6.58 -17.60 -3.54
CA ARG A 94 -5.33 -18.37 -3.68
C ARG A 94 -5.39 -19.46 -4.74
N SER A 95 -6.40 -19.45 -5.62
CA SER A 95 -6.61 -20.52 -6.58
C SER A 95 -6.42 -20.07 -8.02
N VAL A 96 -5.87 -20.98 -8.81
CA VAL A 96 -6.09 -21.04 -10.26
C VAL A 96 -7.16 -22.09 -10.51
N ARG A 97 -8.18 -21.78 -11.31
CA ARG A 97 -9.25 -22.71 -11.65
C ARG A 97 -9.27 -22.97 -13.14
N VAL A 98 -9.53 -24.23 -13.50
CA VAL A 98 -9.76 -24.65 -14.89
C VAL A 98 -11.25 -24.96 -15.04
N TRP A 99 -11.86 -24.38 -16.07
CA TRP A 99 -13.28 -24.50 -16.35
C TRP A 99 -13.51 -25.18 -17.68
N ARG A 100 -14.38 -26.19 -17.68
CA ARG A 100 -14.81 -26.90 -18.87
C ARG A 100 -16.32 -27.02 -18.86
N SER A 101 -16.95 -26.71 -20.00
CA SER A 101 -18.41 -26.86 -20.17
C SER A 101 -19.26 -26.15 -19.12
N GLY A 102 -18.74 -25.10 -18.48
CA GLY A 102 -19.43 -24.32 -17.45
C GLY A 102 -19.20 -24.79 -16.01
N GLU A 103 -18.40 -25.83 -15.80
CA GLU A 103 -18.08 -26.34 -14.47
C GLU A 103 -16.58 -26.16 -14.18
N CYS A 104 -16.25 -25.98 -12.91
CA CYS A 104 -14.87 -25.99 -12.45
C CYS A 104 -14.39 -27.45 -12.41
N THR A 105 -13.46 -27.80 -13.30
CA THR A 105 -12.92 -29.16 -13.43
C THR A 105 -11.60 -29.36 -12.72
N GLN A 106 -10.90 -28.29 -12.35
CA GLN A 106 -9.69 -28.37 -11.56
C GLN A 106 -9.49 -27.11 -10.72
N THR A 107 -9.08 -27.29 -9.47
CA THR A 107 -8.62 -26.20 -8.58
C THR A 107 -7.15 -26.41 -8.23
N ILE A 108 -6.31 -25.42 -8.52
CA ILE A 108 -4.86 -25.43 -8.25
C ILE A 108 -4.58 -24.36 -7.19
N LEU A 109 -4.34 -24.79 -5.96
CA LEU A 109 -4.01 -23.90 -4.86
C LEU A 109 -2.57 -23.44 -4.92
N HIS A 110 -2.34 -22.18 -4.56
CA HIS A 110 -1.01 -21.58 -4.48
C HIS A 110 -0.64 -21.32 -3.01
N PRO A 111 0.66 -21.46 -2.65
CA PRO A 111 1.18 -21.08 -1.34
C PRO A 111 1.41 -19.56 -1.28
N ALA A 112 0.36 -18.80 -1.57
CA ALA A 112 0.37 -17.35 -1.65
C ALA A 112 -0.99 -16.80 -1.22
N THR A 113 -1.06 -15.54 -0.81
CA THR A 113 -2.31 -14.87 -0.42
C THR A 113 -3.25 -14.64 -1.60
N SER A 114 -2.71 -14.41 -2.80
CA SER A 114 -3.53 -14.26 -4.01
C SER A 114 -2.77 -14.61 -5.28
N VAL A 115 -3.53 -14.96 -6.33
CA VAL A 115 -2.99 -15.21 -7.68
C VAL A 115 -3.52 -14.14 -8.63
N TRP A 116 -2.65 -13.22 -9.05
CA TRP A 116 -3.07 -12.03 -9.80
C TRP A 116 -3.23 -12.24 -11.29
N CYS A 117 -2.43 -13.13 -11.87
CA CYS A 117 -2.48 -13.36 -13.30
C CYS A 117 -2.38 -14.84 -13.64
N VAL A 118 -3.03 -15.20 -14.74
CA VAL A 118 -2.89 -16.48 -15.43
C VAL A 118 -2.68 -16.24 -16.92
N GLY A 119 -1.95 -17.14 -17.56
CA GLY A 119 -1.73 -17.14 -18.99
C GLY A 119 -1.73 -18.56 -19.56
N ALA A 120 -2.40 -18.74 -20.69
CA ALA A 120 -2.40 -19.98 -21.45
C ALA A 120 -1.20 -20.00 -22.41
N MET A 121 -0.40 -21.06 -22.34
CA MET A 121 0.70 -21.26 -23.28
C MET A 121 0.25 -22.02 -24.53
N PRO A 122 0.87 -21.80 -25.70
CA PRO A 122 0.53 -22.53 -26.94
C PRO A 122 0.68 -24.05 -26.83
N ASN A 123 1.52 -24.54 -25.92
CA ASN A 123 1.71 -25.97 -25.64
C ASN A 123 0.67 -26.56 -24.67
N GLY A 124 -0.31 -25.77 -24.21
CA GLY A 124 -1.37 -26.19 -23.31
C GLY A 124 -1.05 -26.08 -21.82
N ASP A 125 0.12 -25.57 -21.46
CA ASP A 125 0.50 -25.33 -20.07
C ASP A 125 -0.12 -24.02 -19.55
N ILE A 126 -0.26 -23.93 -18.23
CA ILE A 126 -0.79 -22.77 -17.52
C ILE A 126 0.35 -22.06 -16.79
N VAL A 127 0.50 -20.76 -16.99
CA VAL A 127 1.42 -19.92 -16.23
C VAL A 127 0.61 -19.10 -15.24
N SER A 128 1.06 -18.99 -14.00
CA SER A 128 0.46 -18.12 -12.99
C SER A 128 1.50 -17.20 -12.36
N GLY A 129 1.07 -16.00 -11.96
CA GLY A 129 1.85 -15.08 -11.13
C GLY A 129 1.10 -14.77 -9.83
N SER A 130 1.76 -14.99 -8.70
CA SER A 130 1.16 -14.91 -7.37
C SER A 130 1.83 -13.89 -6.46
N SER A 131 1.16 -13.60 -5.33
CA SER A 131 1.55 -12.54 -4.40
C SER A 131 2.86 -12.79 -3.65
N ASP A 132 3.37 -14.01 -3.70
CA ASP A 132 4.69 -14.41 -3.20
C ASP A 132 5.84 -14.02 -4.14
N GLY A 133 5.54 -13.34 -5.26
CA GLY A 133 6.53 -12.90 -6.24
C GLY A 133 7.05 -14.01 -7.15
N LEU A 134 6.42 -15.20 -7.14
CA LEU A 134 6.82 -16.34 -7.97
C LEU A 134 5.91 -16.51 -9.19
N ILE A 135 6.52 -16.95 -10.29
CA ILE A 135 5.83 -17.46 -11.46
C ILE A 135 5.85 -18.97 -11.40
N ARG A 136 4.70 -19.61 -11.59
CA ARG A 136 4.58 -21.08 -11.63
C ARG A 136 4.03 -21.52 -12.97
N VAL A 137 4.50 -22.69 -13.42
CA VAL A 137 4.05 -23.31 -14.67
C VAL A 137 3.47 -24.67 -14.35
N PHE A 138 2.22 -24.90 -14.74
CA PHE A 138 1.51 -26.17 -14.57
C PHE A 138 1.33 -26.82 -15.94
N THR A 139 1.70 -28.08 -16.04
CA THR A 139 1.66 -28.84 -17.30
C THR A 139 0.85 -30.12 -17.14
N ARG A 140 0.23 -30.56 -18.23
CA ARG A 140 -0.39 -31.89 -18.37
C ARG A 140 0.54 -32.89 -19.05
N ASP A 141 1.67 -32.43 -19.57
CA ASP A 141 2.62 -33.26 -20.29
C ASP A 141 3.56 -33.94 -19.30
N SER A 142 3.49 -35.27 -19.25
CA SER A 142 4.28 -36.10 -18.34
C SER A 142 5.79 -35.87 -18.48
N GLU A 143 6.28 -35.46 -19.65
CA GLU A 143 7.71 -35.20 -19.87
C GLU A 143 8.18 -33.86 -19.28
N ARG A 144 7.25 -32.93 -19.02
CA ARG A 144 7.53 -31.61 -18.43
C ARG A 144 7.14 -31.50 -16.96
N VAL A 145 6.54 -32.54 -16.40
CA VAL A 145 6.21 -32.59 -14.97
C VAL A 145 7.52 -32.47 -14.16
N ALA A 146 7.50 -31.60 -13.16
CA ALA A 146 8.65 -31.40 -12.29
C ALA A 146 9.01 -32.68 -11.51
N GLU A 147 10.27 -32.77 -11.08
CA GLU A 147 10.73 -33.89 -10.25
C GLU A 147 9.89 -34.03 -8.97
N GLN A 148 9.76 -35.27 -8.47
CA GLN A 148 8.90 -35.56 -7.33
C GLN A 148 9.26 -34.79 -6.05
N MET A 149 10.53 -34.41 -5.89
CA MET A 149 10.97 -33.56 -4.78
C MET A 149 10.39 -32.14 -4.89
N VAL A 150 10.32 -31.57 -6.08
CA VAL A 150 9.76 -30.22 -6.34
C VAL A 150 8.25 -30.22 -6.12
N LEU A 151 7.56 -31.26 -6.61
CA LEU A 151 6.12 -31.43 -6.38
C LEU A 151 5.80 -31.53 -4.89
N LYS A 152 6.55 -32.35 -4.16
CA LYS A 152 6.37 -32.51 -2.71
C LYS A 152 6.66 -31.22 -1.94
N GLU A 153 7.67 -30.47 -2.34
CA GLU A 153 7.96 -29.17 -1.73
C GLU A 153 6.83 -28.16 -1.99
N PHE A 154 6.27 -28.12 -3.20
CA PHE A 154 5.10 -27.30 -3.50
C PHE A 154 3.89 -27.70 -2.66
N GLU A 155 3.59 -29.00 -2.55
CA GLU A 155 2.51 -29.52 -1.69
C GLU A 155 2.74 -29.16 -0.22
N ASN A 156 3.97 -29.27 0.27
CA ASN A 156 4.33 -28.87 1.63
C ASN A 156 4.07 -27.37 1.84
N GLN A 157 4.47 -26.52 0.89
CA GLN A 157 4.22 -25.08 0.95
C GLN A 157 2.73 -24.74 0.92
N VAL A 158 1.93 -25.44 0.10
CA VAL A 158 0.48 -25.24 0.07
C VAL A 158 -0.14 -25.67 1.40
N SER A 159 0.28 -26.81 1.94
CA SER A 159 -0.25 -27.36 3.20
C SER A 159 0.19 -26.59 4.46
N SER A 160 1.34 -25.91 4.43
CA SER A 160 1.85 -25.11 5.55
C SER A 160 1.17 -23.74 5.66
N HIS A 161 0.47 -23.30 4.61
CA HIS A 161 -0.35 -22.09 4.65
C HIS A 161 -1.68 -22.36 5.38
N ALA A 162 -1.69 -22.06 6.68
CA ALA A 162 -2.83 -22.27 7.57
C ALA A 162 -4.16 -21.74 7.00
N ILE A 163 -5.21 -22.55 7.14
CA ILE A 163 -6.59 -22.11 6.90
C ILE A 163 -7.13 -21.63 8.25
N PRO A 164 -7.43 -20.34 8.42
CA PRO A 164 -8.05 -19.87 9.66
C PRO A 164 -9.39 -20.59 9.87
N ALA A 165 -9.59 -21.16 11.07
CA ALA A 165 -10.84 -21.82 11.45
C ALA A 165 -12.08 -20.92 11.25
N ASN A 166 -11.90 -19.60 11.20
CA ASN A 166 -12.99 -18.62 11.07
C ASN A 166 -13.70 -18.64 9.70
N GLN A 167 -13.14 -19.29 8.67
CA GLN A 167 -13.86 -19.53 7.41
C GLN A 167 -14.82 -20.72 7.45
N ILE A 168 -14.78 -21.53 8.52
CA ILE A 168 -15.56 -22.76 8.65
C ILE A 168 -16.23 -22.69 10.03
N GLY A 169 -17.43 -22.10 10.06
CA GLY A 169 -18.16 -21.80 11.29
C GLY A 169 -18.22 -22.98 12.28
N ASP A 170 -18.31 -22.66 13.58
CA ASP A 170 -18.43 -23.55 14.75
C ASP A 170 -18.22 -25.05 14.48
N LEU A 171 -16.97 -25.44 14.22
CA LEU A 171 -16.59 -26.85 14.11
C LEU A 171 -16.65 -27.50 15.50
N LYS A 172 -17.65 -28.35 15.71
CA LYS A 172 -17.61 -29.32 16.82
C LYS A 172 -16.51 -30.34 16.50
N LYS A 173 -15.29 -30.09 16.98
CA LYS A 173 -14.11 -30.95 16.76
C LYS A 173 -14.35 -32.42 17.12
N ASP A 174 -15.29 -32.68 18.02
CA ASP A 174 -15.66 -34.03 18.46
C ASP A 174 -16.66 -34.73 17.52
N GLN A 175 -17.16 -34.03 16.50
CA GLN A 175 -18.07 -34.55 15.47
C GLN A 175 -17.42 -34.64 14.09
N LEU A 176 -16.16 -34.23 13.96
CA LEU A 176 -15.43 -34.37 12.71
C LEU A 176 -15.03 -35.83 12.48
N PRO A 177 -15.15 -36.33 11.24
CA PRO A 177 -14.68 -37.66 10.90
C PRO A 177 -13.16 -37.76 11.09
N GLY A 178 -12.65 -38.96 11.36
CA GLY A 178 -11.23 -39.22 11.37
C GLY A 178 -10.65 -39.34 9.95
N PRO A 179 -9.36 -39.72 9.83
CA PRO A 179 -8.68 -39.88 8.55
C PRO A 179 -9.39 -40.84 7.58
N GLU A 180 -10.20 -41.77 8.09
CA GLU A 180 -11.00 -42.72 7.30
C GLU A 180 -12.02 -42.03 6.36
N ALA A 181 -12.40 -40.77 6.61
CA ALA A 181 -13.25 -40.05 5.66
C ALA A 181 -12.57 -39.76 4.31
N LEU A 182 -11.23 -39.79 4.26
CA LEU A 182 -10.49 -39.67 3.00
C LEU A 182 -10.59 -40.93 2.12
N ASP A 183 -11.03 -42.06 2.68
CA ASP A 183 -11.25 -43.30 1.91
C ASP A 183 -12.52 -43.22 1.04
N VAL A 184 -13.41 -42.27 1.32
CA VAL A 184 -14.61 -42.01 0.52
C VAL A 184 -14.31 -40.94 -0.54
N PRO A 185 -14.45 -41.26 -1.83
CA PRO A 185 -14.26 -40.27 -2.90
C PRO A 185 -15.17 -39.05 -2.76
N GLY A 186 -14.64 -37.87 -3.04
CA GLY A 186 -15.41 -36.64 -3.08
C GLY A 186 -16.46 -36.64 -4.19
N LYS A 187 -17.55 -35.89 -3.98
CA LYS A 187 -18.70 -35.81 -4.90
C LYS A 187 -18.51 -34.79 -6.01
N LYS A 188 -17.68 -33.75 -5.78
CA LYS A 188 -17.42 -32.67 -6.75
C LYS A 188 -16.01 -32.12 -6.61
N GLU A 189 -15.45 -31.63 -7.70
CA GLU A 189 -14.16 -30.94 -7.72
C GLU A 189 -14.14 -29.79 -6.71
N GLY A 190 -13.03 -29.66 -5.99
CA GLY A 190 -12.85 -28.60 -5.01
C GLY A 190 -13.69 -28.77 -3.74
N GLN A 191 -14.42 -29.88 -3.57
CA GLN A 191 -15.09 -30.21 -2.30
C GLN A 191 -14.05 -30.22 -1.19
N VAL A 192 -14.31 -29.50 -0.10
CA VAL A 192 -13.46 -29.50 1.09
C VAL A 192 -14.10 -30.38 2.16
N ILE A 193 -13.30 -31.21 2.82
CA ILE A 193 -13.68 -31.89 4.06
C ILE A 193 -12.69 -31.53 5.16
N MET A 194 -13.18 -31.63 6.39
CA MET A 194 -12.41 -31.40 7.59
C MET A 194 -12.30 -32.73 8.31
N ILE A 195 -11.08 -33.19 8.55
CA ILE A 195 -10.83 -34.41 9.29
C ILE A 195 -10.06 -34.11 10.56
N ARG A 196 -10.30 -34.88 11.60
CA ARG A 196 -9.52 -34.81 12.83
C ARG A 196 -8.35 -35.77 12.74
N VAL A 197 -7.14 -35.25 12.77
CA VAL A 197 -5.91 -36.04 12.82
C VAL A 197 -5.22 -35.75 14.15
N ARG A 198 -5.33 -36.68 15.11
CA ARG A 198 -4.85 -36.50 16.49
C ARG A 198 -5.49 -35.28 17.17
N ASP A 199 -4.68 -34.28 17.57
CA ASP A 199 -5.10 -33.03 18.23
C ASP A 199 -5.32 -31.87 17.24
N THR A 200 -5.05 -32.10 15.95
CA THR A 200 -5.20 -31.10 14.89
C THR A 200 -6.39 -31.41 14.00
N VAL A 201 -7.00 -30.36 13.43
CA VAL A 201 -7.98 -30.50 12.35
C VAL A 201 -7.25 -30.19 11.05
N GLU A 202 -7.41 -31.04 10.05
CA GLU A 202 -6.85 -30.82 8.72
C GLU A 202 -7.98 -30.59 7.72
N ALA A 203 -7.78 -29.63 6.82
CA ALA A 203 -8.65 -29.42 5.69
C ALA A 203 -8.07 -30.15 4.47
N HIS A 204 -8.91 -30.91 3.78
CA HIS A 204 -8.56 -31.64 2.57
C HIS A 204 -9.51 -31.28 1.44
N GLN A 205 -8.98 -31.07 0.24
CA GLN A 205 -9.77 -30.75 -0.94
C GLN A 205 -9.72 -31.91 -1.95
N TRP A 206 -10.88 -32.25 -2.51
CA TRP A 206 -11.01 -33.30 -3.51
C TRP A 206 -10.58 -32.83 -4.89
N SER A 207 -9.69 -33.60 -5.52
CA SER A 207 -9.34 -33.53 -6.94
C SER A 207 -10.04 -34.66 -7.68
N GLN A 208 -10.97 -34.33 -8.59
CA GLN A 208 -11.58 -35.31 -9.50
C GLN A 208 -10.59 -35.82 -10.54
N ASN A 209 -9.61 -34.99 -10.93
CA ASN A 209 -8.61 -35.35 -11.93
C ASN A 209 -7.73 -36.52 -11.46
N ASP A 210 -7.30 -36.48 -10.20
CA ASP A 210 -6.39 -37.47 -9.63
C ASP A 210 -7.15 -38.51 -8.78
N SER A 211 -8.46 -38.32 -8.61
CA SER A 211 -9.33 -39.14 -7.77
C SER A 211 -8.79 -39.29 -6.34
N SER A 212 -8.28 -38.19 -5.79
CA SER A 212 -7.62 -38.15 -4.47
C SER A 212 -7.95 -36.88 -3.69
N TRP A 213 -7.82 -36.98 -2.37
CA TRP A 213 -7.84 -35.84 -1.46
C TRP A 213 -6.44 -35.26 -1.30
N HIS A 214 -6.31 -33.93 -1.39
CA HIS A 214 -5.07 -33.21 -1.13
C HIS A 214 -5.21 -32.38 0.14
N LYS A 215 -4.23 -32.44 1.05
CA LYS A 215 -4.19 -31.60 2.25
C LYS A 215 -4.00 -30.15 1.84
N VAL A 216 -4.95 -29.29 2.23
CA VAL A 216 -4.95 -27.86 1.88
C VAL A 216 -4.61 -26.95 3.07
N GLY A 217 -4.46 -27.51 4.27
CA GLY A 217 -3.98 -26.79 5.44
C GLY A 217 -4.28 -27.48 6.77
N GLU A 218 -3.57 -27.06 7.81
CA GLU A 218 -3.95 -27.32 9.20
C GLU A 218 -4.83 -26.19 9.74
N VAL A 219 -5.82 -26.56 10.53
CA VAL A 219 -6.86 -25.69 11.06
C VAL A 219 -6.52 -25.47 12.52
N VAL A 220 -5.83 -24.38 12.76
CA VAL A 220 -5.41 -23.95 14.11
C VAL A 220 -6.58 -23.26 14.82
N ASP A 221 -6.74 -23.54 16.12
CA ASP A 221 -7.70 -22.81 16.95
C ASP A 221 -7.41 -21.32 16.88
N ALA A 222 -8.44 -20.55 16.53
CA ALA A 222 -8.36 -19.11 16.65
C ALA A 222 -8.19 -18.77 18.13
N VAL A 223 -7.01 -18.31 18.51
CA VAL A 223 -6.81 -17.62 19.78
C VAL A 223 -7.51 -16.27 19.66
N GLY A 224 -8.79 -16.21 20.01
CA GLY A 224 -9.52 -14.94 20.06
C GLY A 224 -11.04 -15.10 19.91
N GLN A 225 -11.74 -14.72 20.96
CA GLN A 225 -13.20 -14.72 21.16
C GLN A 225 -14.05 -14.24 19.96
N GLY A 226 -15.19 -14.89 19.74
CA GLY A 226 -16.37 -14.25 19.14
C GLY A 226 -17.35 -15.20 18.44
N ARG A 227 -18.47 -15.53 19.09
CA ARG A 227 -19.66 -16.07 18.42
C ARG A 227 -20.10 -15.07 17.34
N LYS A 228 -20.45 -15.55 16.15
CA LYS A 228 -21.09 -14.71 15.13
C LYS A 228 -22.29 -13.97 15.72
N GLN A 229 -22.39 -12.67 15.44
CA GLN A 229 -23.43 -11.80 15.94
C GLN A 229 -24.47 -11.56 14.85
N LEU A 230 -25.75 -11.78 15.18
CA LEU A 230 -26.86 -11.55 14.26
C LEU A 230 -27.22 -10.06 14.27
N TYR A 231 -27.10 -9.40 13.12
CA TYR A 231 -27.46 -8.00 12.93
C TYR A 231 -28.27 -7.84 11.63
N ASN A 232 -29.48 -7.25 11.74
CA ASN A 232 -30.42 -7.08 10.63
C ASN A 232 -30.71 -8.37 9.82
N GLY A 233 -30.82 -9.52 10.51
CA GLY A 233 -31.14 -10.81 9.89
C GLY A 233 -29.96 -11.47 9.14
N LYS A 234 -28.74 -10.96 9.30
CA LYS A 234 -27.50 -11.54 8.77
C LYS A 234 -26.48 -11.74 9.88
N GLU A 235 -25.67 -12.79 9.77
CA GLU A 235 -24.63 -13.11 10.74
C GLU A 235 -23.29 -12.47 10.34
N TYR A 236 -22.59 -11.91 11.32
CA TYR A 236 -21.29 -11.27 11.13
C TYR A 236 -20.28 -11.76 12.17
N ASP A 237 -19.00 -11.86 11.81
CA ASP A 237 -17.95 -12.25 12.76
C ASP A 237 -17.79 -11.22 13.88
N TYR A 238 -17.97 -9.94 13.56
CA TYR A 238 -17.95 -8.81 14.48
C TYR A 238 -19.15 -7.88 14.23
N VAL A 239 -19.73 -7.35 15.31
CA VAL A 239 -20.60 -6.18 15.26
C VAL A 239 -20.07 -5.18 16.27
N PHE A 240 -19.30 -4.21 15.80
CA PHE A 240 -18.64 -3.25 16.67
C PHE A 240 -19.59 -2.11 17.08
N ASP A 241 -19.39 -1.58 18.27
CA ASP A 241 -19.97 -0.30 18.70
C ASP A 241 -18.98 0.82 18.38
N VAL A 242 -19.35 1.71 17.47
CA VAL A 242 -18.49 2.81 17.01
C VAL A 242 -19.02 4.12 17.55
N ASP A 243 -18.22 4.76 18.41
CA ASP A 243 -18.50 6.09 18.95
C ASP A 243 -18.09 7.17 17.95
N ILE A 244 -19.04 7.99 17.52
CA ILE A 244 -18.83 9.03 16.49
C ILE A 244 -18.66 10.45 17.09
N GLY A 245 -18.74 10.60 18.41
CA GLY A 245 -18.50 11.87 19.12
C GLY A 245 -19.33 12.02 20.40
N ASP A 246 -19.03 13.05 21.19
CA ASP A 246 -19.71 13.30 22.48
C ASP A 246 -21.22 13.52 22.31
N GLY A 247 -22.01 12.66 22.96
CA GLY A 247 -23.48 12.79 23.07
C GLY A 247 -24.31 12.00 22.04
N VAL A 248 -23.68 11.26 21.10
CA VAL A 248 -24.39 10.40 20.14
C VAL A 248 -24.29 8.93 20.58
N PRO A 249 -25.39 8.15 20.57
CA PRO A 249 -25.33 6.72 20.86
C PRO A 249 -24.39 5.98 19.90
N PRO A 250 -23.63 4.96 20.39
CA PRO A 250 -22.73 4.18 19.54
C PRO A 250 -23.47 3.55 18.37
N LEU A 251 -22.89 3.64 17.18
CA LEU A 251 -23.46 3.06 15.96
C LEU A 251 -22.89 1.67 15.72
N LYS A 252 -23.75 0.73 15.29
CA LYS A 252 -23.37 -0.67 15.08
C LYS A 252 -22.71 -0.86 13.70
N LEU A 253 -21.49 -1.38 13.68
CA LEU A 253 -20.72 -1.70 12.49
C LEU A 253 -20.58 -3.21 12.32
N PRO A 254 -21.35 -3.85 11.43
CA PRO A 254 -21.20 -5.27 11.11
C PRO A 254 -19.98 -5.51 10.20
N TYR A 255 -19.15 -6.49 10.53
CA TYR A 255 -17.90 -6.78 9.81
C TYR A 255 -17.55 -8.27 9.89
N ASN A 256 -17.19 -8.89 8.77
CA ASN A 256 -16.58 -10.24 8.76
C ASN A 256 -15.07 -10.14 8.73
N ALA A 257 -14.37 -11.09 9.34
CA ALA A 257 -12.91 -11.16 9.34
C ALA A 257 -12.32 -11.26 7.92
N THR A 258 -13.11 -11.74 6.96
CA THR A 258 -12.76 -11.84 5.53
C THR A 258 -13.13 -10.59 4.72
N ASP A 259 -13.89 -9.65 5.30
CA ASP A 259 -14.30 -8.44 4.59
C ASP A 259 -13.11 -7.48 4.48
N ASN A 260 -13.12 -6.64 3.44
CA ASN A 260 -12.14 -5.56 3.33
C ASN A 260 -12.52 -4.44 4.33
N PRO A 261 -11.62 -4.03 5.25
CA PRO A 261 -11.88 -2.97 6.23
C PRO A 261 -12.34 -1.64 5.59
N TYR A 262 -11.78 -1.27 4.44
CA TYR A 262 -12.16 -0.05 3.72
C TYR A 262 -13.58 -0.15 3.16
N HIS A 263 -13.98 -1.30 2.64
CA HIS A 263 -15.34 -1.47 2.11
C HIS A 263 -16.38 -1.44 3.23
N ALA A 264 -16.10 -2.13 4.35
CA ALA A 264 -16.97 -2.10 5.52
C ALA A 264 -17.07 -0.70 6.15
N ALA A 265 -15.96 0.04 6.23
CA ALA A 265 -15.94 1.43 6.69
C ALA A 265 -16.72 2.36 5.76
N GLN A 266 -16.55 2.24 4.44
CA GLN A 266 -17.31 3.03 3.46
C GLN A 266 -18.81 2.76 3.55
N GLU A 267 -19.21 1.49 3.64
CA GLU A 267 -20.62 1.13 3.75
C GLU A 267 -21.22 1.59 5.08
N PHE A 268 -20.47 1.49 6.19
CA PHE A 268 -20.88 2.01 7.48
C PHE A 268 -21.03 3.55 7.47
N ILE A 269 -20.10 4.28 6.86
CA ILE A 269 -20.19 5.74 6.68
C ILE A 269 -21.41 6.09 5.83
N ARG A 270 -21.66 5.34 4.76
CA ARG A 270 -22.79 5.55 3.84
C ARG A 270 -24.13 5.28 4.52
N ILE A 271 -24.26 4.18 5.27
CA ILE A 271 -25.50 3.78 5.98
C ILE A 271 -25.84 4.78 7.09
N ASN A 272 -24.82 5.29 7.79
CA ASN A 272 -25.01 6.19 8.92
C ASN A 272 -24.86 7.69 8.53
N GLU A 273 -24.76 8.00 7.24
CA GLU A 273 -24.62 9.36 6.69
C GLU A 273 -23.48 10.18 7.33
N LEU A 274 -22.36 9.52 7.63
CA LEU A 274 -21.21 10.14 8.28
C LEU A 274 -20.31 10.89 7.27
N PRO A 275 -19.53 11.89 7.71
CA PRO A 275 -18.57 12.57 6.83
C PRO A 275 -17.49 11.61 6.29
N PRO A 276 -17.09 11.71 5.00
CA PRO A 276 -16.06 10.85 4.42
C PRO A 276 -14.69 10.93 5.11
N SER A 277 -14.42 11.99 5.88
CA SER A 277 -13.20 12.14 6.68
C SER A 277 -13.06 11.10 7.80
N TYR A 278 -14.14 10.43 8.19
CA TYR A 278 -14.09 9.33 9.16
C TYR A 278 -13.59 8.01 8.56
N LEU A 279 -13.36 7.95 7.24
CA LEU A 279 -12.97 6.72 6.54
C LEU A 279 -11.72 6.10 7.16
N ASP A 280 -10.62 6.84 7.22
CA ASP A 280 -9.36 6.31 7.75
C ASP A 280 -9.50 5.95 9.25
N GLN A 281 -10.22 6.77 10.03
CA GLN A 281 -10.48 6.49 11.45
C GLN A 281 -11.28 5.20 11.67
N ILE A 282 -12.32 4.96 10.85
CA ILE A 282 -13.19 3.78 10.95
C ILE A 282 -12.47 2.55 10.40
N VAL A 283 -11.65 2.70 9.36
CA VAL A 283 -10.78 1.63 8.87
C VAL A 283 -9.77 1.22 9.91
N ASP A 284 -9.08 2.18 10.53
CA ASP A 284 -8.14 1.92 11.61
C ASP A 284 -8.85 1.28 12.80
N PHE A 285 -10.08 1.71 13.11
CA PHE A 285 -10.91 1.11 14.15
C PHE A 285 -11.28 -0.34 13.83
N ILE A 286 -11.78 -0.64 12.63
CA ILE A 286 -12.10 -2.03 12.20
C ILE A 286 -10.82 -2.86 12.28
N THR A 287 -9.76 -2.38 11.64
CA THR A 287 -8.47 -3.08 11.54
C THR A 287 -7.90 -3.38 12.92
N LYS A 288 -8.00 -2.45 13.88
CA LYS A 288 -7.52 -2.60 15.26
C LYS A 288 -8.38 -3.56 16.07
N ASN A 289 -9.70 -3.50 15.93
CA ASN A 289 -10.63 -4.28 16.73
C ASN A 289 -10.91 -5.67 16.14
N SER A 290 -10.48 -5.94 14.90
CA SER A 290 -10.51 -7.26 14.27
C SER A 290 -9.17 -8.01 14.31
N GLN A 291 -8.14 -7.54 15.05
CA GLN A 291 -6.80 -8.17 15.11
C GLN A 291 -6.74 -9.47 15.94
N GLY A 292 -7.60 -10.43 15.62
CA GLY A 292 -7.56 -11.81 16.12
C GLY A 292 -7.02 -12.83 15.11
N VAL A 293 -6.59 -12.42 13.92
CA VAL A 293 -6.07 -13.33 12.87
C VAL A 293 -4.76 -12.76 12.31
N SER A 294 -3.64 -13.08 12.95
CA SER A 294 -2.32 -12.93 12.36
C SER A 294 -1.97 -14.19 11.58
N LEU A 295 -2.21 -14.19 10.27
CA LEU A 295 -1.57 -15.10 9.33
C LEU A 295 -0.25 -14.47 8.88
N GLY A 296 0.86 -15.16 9.16
CA GLY A 296 2.17 -15.03 8.51
C GLY A 296 2.65 -13.62 8.18
N ALA A 297 3.50 -13.05 9.04
CA ALA A 297 4.36 -11.95 8.64
C ALA A 297 5.36 -12.44 7.58
N GLU A 298 5.17 -12.07 6.32
CA GLU A 298 6.21 -11.52 5.43
C GLU A 298 5.65 -11.10 4.05
N SER A 299 6.22 -10.01 3.52
CA SER A 299 6.00 -9.36 2.21
C SER A 299 4.74 -8.50 2.02
N GLN A 300 4.88 -7.20 2.29
CA GLN A 300 4.04 -6.16 1.67
C GLN A 300 4.33 -6.11 0.17
N PHE A 301 3.52 -6.80 -0.62
CA PHE A 301 3.52 -6.68 -2.08
C PHE A 301 2.34 -5.80 -2.52
N PHE A 302 2.61 -4.85 -3.42
CA PHE A 302 1.65 -3.91 -4.00
C PHE A 302 1.17 -4.39 -5.37
N ASP A 303 -0.14 -4.31 -5.63
CA ASP A 303 -0.79 -4.61 -6.92
C ASP A 303 -0.20 -3.77 -8.08
N PRO A 304 0.38 -4.39 -9.13
CA PRO A 304 0.98 -3.71 -10.28
C PRO A 304 0.00 -2.99 -11.22
N PHE A 305 -1.32 -3.15 -11.08
CA PHE A 305 -2.30 -2.55 -11.99
C PHE A 305 -3.29 -1.58 -11.36
N THR A 306 -3.40 -1.50 -10.02
CA THR A 306 -4.36 -0.55 -9.39
C THR A 306 -3.87 0.25 -8.19
N GLY A 307 -2.56 0.24 -7.88
CA GLY A 307 -1.91 1.05 -6.83
C GLY A 307 -2.83 1.97 -6.02
N SER A 308 -3.38 1.47 -4.92
CA SER A 308 -4.12 2.19 -3.84
C SER A 308 -5.11 3.32 -4.19
N SER A 309 -5.55 3.51 -5.44
CA SER A 309 -6.37 4.67 -5.82
C SER A 309 -7.45 4.27 -6.83
N ARG A 310 -8.66 4.00 -6.32
CA ARG A 310 -9.86 3.90 -7.14
C ARG A 310 -10.43 5.30 -7.40
N TYR A 311 -10.64 5.61 -8.68
CA TYR A 311 -11.30 6.79 -9.21
C TYR A 311 -12.74 6.94 -8.67
N THR A 312 -13.08 8.10 -8.11
CA THR A 312 -14.47 8.54 -7.85
C THR A 312 -14.78 9.79 -8.68
N PRO A 313 -15.72 9.75 -9.65
CA PRO A 313 -16.20 10.96 -10.29
C PRO A 313 -17.13 11.74 -9.35
N GLY A 314 -16.96 13.07 -9.33
CA GLY A 314 -17.55 13.96 -8.33
C GLY A 314 -19.08 13.87 -8.19
N GLY A 315 -19.52 13.97 -6.93
CA GLY A 315 -20.90 14.20 -6.54
C GLY A 315 -20.94 15.30 -5.49
N SER A 316 -21.40 16.49 -5.89
CA SER A 316 -21.72 17.60 -5.02
C SER A 316 -23.10 17.41 -4.41
N THR A 317 -23.26 17.60 -3.09
CA THR A 317 -24.51 18.16 -2.50
C THR A 317 -24.22 18.84 -1.17
N ASN A 318 -24.51 20.15 -1.14
CA ASN A 318 -24.75 20.98 0.04
C ASN A 318 -25.81 20.37 0.99
N ASN A 319 -25.77 20.73 2.28
CA ASN A 319 -26.68 21.63 3.05
C ASN A 319 -26.64 21.29 4.58
N PRO A 320 -27.35 21.98 5.52
CA PRO A 320 -27.29 23.39 5.95
C PRO A 320 -27.23 23.62 7.49
N ARG A 321 -26.86 24.85 7.90
CA ARG A 321 -27.41 25.71 9.02
C ARG A 321 -27.32 25.18 10.49
N SER A 322 -27.24 25.98 11.55
CA SER A 322 -27.54 27.39 11.85
C SER A 322 -27.24 27.69 13.32
N TYR A 323 -26.92 28.95 13.66
CA TYR A 323 -27.37 29.73 14.84
C TYR A 323 -26.96 31.19 14.54
N SER A 324 -27.61 32.30 14.94
CA SER A 324 -28.97 32.71 15.32
C SER A 324 -28.94 34.26 15.40
N SER A 325 -30.05 34.92 15.07
CA SER A 325 -30.37 36.38 14.96
C SER A 325 -30.12 37.23 16.26
N PRO A 326 -30.50 38.55 16.41
CA PRO A 326 -31.38 39.40 15.57
C PRO A 326 -31.17 40.96 15.50
N SER A 327 -32.03 41.59 14.66
CA SER A 327 -32.56 42.99 14.69
C SER A 327 -31.72 44.05 13.94
N THR A 328 -32.22 45.01 13.12
CA THR A 328 -33.50 45.75 13.01
C THR A 328 -33.74 46.30 11.57
N VAL A 329 -35.01 46.57 11.24
CA VAL A 329 -35.62 47.23 10.04
C VAL A 329 -35.55 48.78 10.14
N PRO A 330 -36.02 49.67 9.21
CA PRO A 330 -36.63 49.50 7.86
C PRO A 330 -36.34 50.60 6.77
N ALA A 331 -37.03 50.43 5.62
CA ALA A 331 -37.51 51.42 4.62
C ALA A 331 -36.63 51.60 3.34
N ASN A 332 -37.14 51.82 2.12
CA ASN A 332 -38.47 52.23 1.62
C ASN A 332 -38.64 51.89 0.11
N ASN A 333 -39.88 52.08 -0.37
CA ASN A 333 -40.57 51.70 -1.60
C ASN A 333 -40.07 52.14 -3.01
N ASN A 334 -40.68 51.44 -3.99
CA ASN A 334 -41.08 51.81 -5.37
C ASN A 334 -40.05 51.68 -6.52
N ALA A 335 -40.32 50.79 -7.48
CA ALA A 335 -41.12 51.10 -8.68
C ALA A 335 -41.16 49.91 -9.67
N MET A 336 -42.25 49.86 -10.41
CA MET A 336 -42.75 48.76 -11.24
C MET A 336 -42.35 48.98 -12.70
N THR A 337 -41.68 48.02 -13.37
CA THR A 337 -41.79 47.80 -14.82
C THR A 337 -41.57 46.32 -15.12
N GLY A 338 -42.55 45.68 -15.75
CA GLY A 338 -42.50 44.28 -16.17
C GLY A 338 -41.78 44.12 -17.50
N ILE A 339 -40.88 43.14 -17.57
CA ILE A 339 -40.36 42.53 -18.81
C ILE A 339 -40.21 41.03 -18.56
N ASP A 340 -40.63 40.24 -19.54
CA ASP A 340 -40.91 38.80 -19.55
C ASP A 340 -39.76 37.85 -19.12
N PRO A 341 -40.09 36.64 -18.63
CA PRO A 341 -39.17 35.76 -17.91
C PRO A 341 -38.46 34.74 -18.80
N TRP A 342 -37.89 35.11 -19.94
CA TRP A 342 -37.03 34.18 -20.72
C TRP A 342 -36.03 34.95 -21.60
N THR A 343 -34.96 35.50 -21.03
CA THR A 343 -33.61 35.65 -21.63
C THR A 343 -32.74 36.64 -20.83
N ARG A 344 -31.74 36.14 -20.08
CA ARG A 344 -30.42 36.80 -19.91
C ARG A 344 -29.39 35.83 -19.28
N PRO A 345 -28.09 36.09 -19.47
CA PRO A 345 -27.04 35.08 -19.58
C PRO A 345 -26.46 34.65 -18.23
N SER A 346 -25.93 33.43 -18.21
CA SER A 346 -25.19 32.87 -17.08
C SER A 346 -23.99 33.77 -16.71
N PRO A 347 -23.80 34.14 -15.43
CA PRO A 347 -22.60 34.82 -15.00
C PRO A 347 -21.41 33.86 -15.08
N SER A 348 -20.27 34.38 -15.54
CA SER A 348 -18.98 33.70 -15.60
C SER A 348 -18.67 32.96 -14.30
N GLN A 349 -18.50 31.65 -14.39
CA GLN A 349 -17.97 30.83 -13.30
C GLN A 349 -16.55 31.29 -12.98
N SER A 350 -16.34 31.83 -11.79
CA SER A 350 -15.02 31.92 -11.19
C SER A 350 -14.54 30.49 -10.93
N THR A 351 -13.56 30.03 -11.70
CA THR A 351 -12.82 28.80 -11.43
C THR A 351 -12.15 28.93 -10.07
N SER A 352 -12.59 28.17 -9.07
CA SER A 352 -11.83 28.00 -7.83
C SER A 352 -10.49 27.37 -8.20
N ALA A 353 -9.41 28.13 -8.08
CA ALA A 353 -8.06 27.64 -8.36
C ALA A 353 -7.74 26.44 -7.44
N SER A 354 -7.14 25.40 -7.99
CA SER A 354 -6.57 24.30 -7.21
C SER A 354 -5.56 24.85 -6.18
N PRO A 355 -5.45 24.24 -4.98
CA PRO A 355 -4.48 24.68 -3.98
C PRO A 355 -3.07 24.60 -4.56
N LYS A 356 -2.29 25.69 -4.41
CA LYS A 356 -0.90 25.76 -4.86
C LYS A 356 -0.03 24.79 -4.05
N ILE A 357 0.78 24.00 -4.75
CA ILE A 357 1.76 23.05 -4.22
C ILE A 357 3.13 23.74 -4.07
N ILE A 358 3.48 24.64 -5.00
CA ILE A 358 4.74 25.38 -4.99
C ILE A 358 4.50 26.84 -4.55
N PRO A 359 5.28 27.39 -3.58
CA PRO A 359 6.29 26.69 -2.78
C PRO A 359 5.68 25.78 -1.71
N GLN A 360 6.37 24.68 -1.43
CA GLN A 360 6.12 23.89 -0.23
C GLN A 360 6.43 24.76 1.00
N ARG A 361 5.54 24.75 1.99
CA ARG A 361 5.67 25.60 3.20
C ARG A 361 5.81 24.81 4.51
N THR A 362 5.63 23.50 4.47
CA THR A 362 5.68 22.63 5.65
C THR A 362 6.71 21.55 5.46
N TYR A 363 7.40 21.20 6.54
CA TYR A 363 8.33 20.08 6.55
C TYR A 363 7.58 18.75 6.48
N LEU A 364 8.14 17.79 5.77
CA LEU A 364 7.63 16.44 5.66
C LEU A 364 8.37 15.52 6.64
N THR A 365 7.62 14.61 7.29
CA THR A 365 8.14 13.69 8.31
C THR A 365 7.74 12.24 8.03
N PHE A 366 8.50 11.31 8.60
CA PHE A 366 8.29 9.87 8.55
C PHE A 366 7.92 9.34 9.94
N ARG A 367 6.62 9.29 10.24
CA ARG A 367 6.07 8.90 11.55
C ARG A 367 5.62 7.44 11.64
N GLN A 368 5.29 6.83 10.50
CA GLN A 368 4.77 5.45 10.46
C GLN A 368 5.82 4.45 10.95
N ALA A 369 5.44 3.57 11.87
CA ALA A 369 6.28 2.51 12.41
C ALA A 369 5.45 1.40 13.06
N ASN A 370 5.97 0.18 13.01
CA ASN A 370 5.50 -0.92 13.86
C ASN A 370 6.46 -1.05 15.06
N TYR A 371 6.16 -0.34 16.14
CA TYR A 371 7.02 -0.29 17.34
C TYR A 371 7.34 -1.69 17.90
N GLN A 372 6.35 -2.59 17.89
CA GLN A 372 6.54 -3.94 18.42
C GLN A 372 7.45 -4.78 17.51
N ALA A 373 7.34 -4.66 16.19
CA ALA A 373 8.24 -5.33 15.26
C ALA A 373 9.69 -4.85 15.42
N ILE A 374 9.90 -3.55 15.64
CA ILE A 374 11.22 -2.98 15.90
C ILE A 374 11.80 -3.56 17.19
N LEU A 375 11.03 -3.58 18.29
CA LEU A 375 11.46 -4.15 19.57
C LEU A 375 11.79 -5.65 19.44
N ASN A 376 10.93 -6.41 18.76
CA ASN A 376 11.16 -7.83 18.53
C ASN A 376 12.45 -8.06 17.74
N LYS A 377 12.74 -7.22 16.74
CA LYS A 377 13.95 -7.34 15.93
C LYS A 377 15.21 -6.99 16.73
N ILE A 378 15.16 -5.95 17.57
CA ILE A 378 16.26 -5.63 18.51
C ILE A 378 16.51 -6.80 19.45
N ASN A 379 15.47 -7.38 20.04
CA ASN A 379 15.60 -8.52 20.94
C ASN A 379 16.19 -9.76 20.25
N GLN A 380 15.79 -10.02 19.00
CA GLN A 380 16.38 -11.09 18.20
C GLN A 380 17.89 -10.85 17.98
N LEU A 381 18.26 -9.69 17.44
CA LEU A 381 19.65 -9.36 17.11
C LEU A 381 20.53 -9.26 18.37
N ASN A 382 19.98 -8.81 19.49
CA ASN A 382 20.69 -8.79 20.77
C ASN A 382 21.06 -10.20 21.25
N LYS A 383 20.17 -11.18 21.06
CA LYS A 383 20.45 -12.59 21.35
C LYS A 383 21.52 -13.16 20.42
N GLU A 384 21.47 -12.79 19.14
CA GLU A 384 22.49 -13.20 18.15
C GLU A 384 23.87 -12.62 18.49
N LEU A 385 23.93 -11.35 18.94
CA LEU A 385 25.16 -10.69 19.39
C LEU A 385 25.74 -11.32 20.67
N GLN A 386 24.89 -11.87 21.53
CA GLN A 386 25.32 -12.56 22.74
C GLN A 386 26.15 -13.82 22.41
N GLY A 387 25.84 -14.50 21.30
CA GLY A 387 26.67 -15.56 20.71
C GLY A 387 27.29 -16.53 21.74
N SER A 388 28.58 -16.78 21.60
CA SER A 388 29.41 -17.57 22.56
C SER A 388 30.35 -16.72 23.40
N ASP A 389 30.40 -15.41 23.17
CA ASP A 389 31.32 -14.48 23.85
C ASP A 389 30.56 -13.64 24.89
N PRO A 390 30.61 -14.03 26.18
CA PRO A 390 29.95 -13.31 27.25
C PRO A 390 30.59 -11.93 27.55
N ALA A 391 31.72 -11.58 26.93
CA ALA A 391 32.41 -10.30 27.10
C ALA A 391 32.09 -9.27 25.99
N ASN A 392 31.11 -9.54 25.11
CA ASN A 392 30.71 -8.59 24.08
C ASN A 392 29.94 -7.38 24.66
N ASP A 393 30.65 -6.25 24.85
CA ASP A 393 30.11 -5.01 25.41
C ASP A 393 28.95 -4.38 24.58
N ASN A 394 28.74 -4.83 23.34
CA ASN A 394 27.63 -4.39 22.50
C ASN A 394 26.29 -4.98 22.91
N VAL A 395 26.30 -6.10 23.65
CA VAL A 395 25.08 -6.75 24.13
C VAL A 395 24.36 -5.82 25.10
N LEU A 396 23.05 -5.73 24.96
CA LEU A 396 22.20 -4.93 25.83
C LEU A 396 21.96 -5.69 27.13
N THR A 397 22.23 -5.01 28.23
CA THR A 397 21.94 -5.45 29.60
C THR A 397 20.44 -5.45 29.87
N SER A 398 20.01 -6.17 30.91
CA SER A 398 18.60 -6.18 31.33
C SER A 398 18.06 -4.77 31.62
N LYS A 399 18.90 -3.88 32.16
CA LYS A 399 18.52 -2.48 32.41
C LYS A 399 18.28 -1.71 31.11
N GLU A 400 19.13 -1.91 30.11
CA GLU A 400 18.98 -1.29 28.78
C GLU A 400 17.75 -1.82 28.03
N LEU A 401 17.45 -3.12 28.15
CA LEU A 401 16.23 -3.72 27.59
C LEU A 401 14.96 -3.13 28.22
N ILE A 402 14.94 -2.93 29.54
CA ILE A 402 13.82 -2.28 30.24
C ILE A 402 13.64 -0.84 29.75
N ALA A 403 14.74 -0.10 29.54
CA ALA A 403 14.66 1.26 28.99
C ALA A 403 14.08 1.26 27.56
N LEU A 404 14.43 0.28 26.71
CA LEU A 404 13.80 0.15 25.40
C LEU A 404 12.30 -0.16 25.48
N GLU A 405 11.88 -1.06 26.37
CA GLU A 405 10.45 -1.32 26.58
C GLU A 405 9.70 -0.07 27.05
N HIS A 406 10.32 0.72 27.93
CA HIS A 406 9.79 2.01 28.36
C HIS A 406 9.66 2.99 27.18
N LEU A 407 10.70 3.10 26.34
CA LEU A 407 10.65 3.91 25.13
C LEU A 407 9.52 3.48 24.18
N ILE A 408 9.35 2.18 23.95
CA ILE A 408 8.29 1.66 23.07
C ILE A 408 6.91 2.00 23.62
N LYS A 409 6.68 1.81 24.91
CA LYS A 409 5.43 2.20 25.57
C LYS A 409 5.20 3.70 25.48
N PHE A 410 6.26 4.50 25.65
CA PHE A 410 6.18 5.94 25.47
C PHE A 410 5.74 6.31 24.05
N LEU A 411 6.39 5.76 23.02
CA LEU A 411 6.09 6.03 21.61
C LEU A 411 4.67 5.57 21.21
N GLN A 412 4.20 4.44 21.73
CA GLN A 412 2.84 3.91 21.48
C GLN A 412 1.74 4.78 22.09
N ASN A 413 2.03 5.44 23.21
CA ASN A 413 1.05 6.22 23.98
C ASN A 413 1.01 7.71 23.62
N GLN A 414 1.83 8.16 22.66
CA GLN A 414 1.85 9.57 22.26
C GLN A 414 0.51 9.98 21.62
N ARG A 415 -0.27 10.79 22.36
CA ARG A 415 -1.50 11.46 21.89
C ARG A 415 -1.37 13.00 21.84
N SER A 416 -0.26 13.58 22.28
CA SER A 416 -0.09 15.04 22.40
C SER A 416 1.38 15.46 22.34
N SER A 417 1.61 16.71 21.94
CA SER A 417 2.89 17.36 21.60
C SER A 417 3.89 17.57 22.76
N SER A 418 3.82 16.78 23.83
CA SER A 418 4.67 16.98 25.02
C SER A 418 6.04 16.33 24.85
N THR A 419 7.07 17.17 24.86
CA THR A 419 8.48 16.79 24.82
C THR A 419 8.90 16.07 26.10
N ALA A 420 9.50 14.88 25.99
CA ALA A 420 9.95 14.08 27.13
C ALA A 420 11.48 13.99 27.25
N GLU A 421 11.96 13.95 28.49
CA GLU A 421 13.37 13.72 28.84
C GLU A 421 13.70 12.22 28.86
N LEU A 422 14.01 11.67 27.69
CA LEU A 422 14.29 10.25 27.45
C LEU A 422 15.80 9.96 27.40
N GLN A 423 16.58 10.49 28.35
CA GLN A 423 18.05 10.43 28.31
C GLN A 423 18.58 8.99 28.40
N SER A 424 17.97 8.17 29.25
CA SER A 424 18.41 6.79 29.46
C SER A 424 18.10 5.93 28.23
N GLU A 425 16.93 6.14 27.63
CA GLU A 425 16.43 5.47 26.44
C GLU A 425 17.25 5.87 25.21
N PHE A 426 17.53 7.17 25.07
CA PHE A 426 18.40 7.67 24.02
C PHE A 426 19.80 7.06 24.12
N THR A 427 20.36 6.93 25.33
CA THR A 427 21.67 6.27 25.53
C THR A 427 21.67 4.84 24.97
N VAL A 428 20.58 4.09 25.16
CA VAL A 428 20.46 2.73 24.60
C VAL A 428 20.35 2.75 23.08
N VAL A 429 19.48 3.61 22.53
CA VAL A 429 19.33 3.75 21.07
C VAL A 429 20.65 4.18 20.43
N HIS A 430 21.38 5.11 21.05
CA HIS A 430 22.70 5.56 20.62
C HIS A 430 23.70 4.40 20.58
N LYS A 431 23.77 3.58 21.64
CA LYS A 431 24.62 2.37 21.67
C LYS A 431 24.32 1.41 20.53
N ILE A 432 23.03 1.15 20.24
CA ILE A 432 22.65 0.29 19.10
C ILE A 432 23.12 0.90 17.78
N VAL A 433 22.88 2.20 17.56
CA VAL A 433 23.20 2.88 16.30
C VAL A 433 24.71 3.00 16.07
N GLY A 434 25.47 3.30 17.11
CA GLY A 434 26.92 3.53 17.04
C GLY A 434 27.75 2.26 17.11
N CYS A 435 27.40 1.33 18.02
CA CYS A 435 28.30 0.25 18.43
C CYS A 435 27.94 -1.12 17.83
N TRP A 436 26.68 -1.40 17.49
CA TRP A 436 26.32 -2.70 16.90
C TRP A 436 26.91 -2.88 15.50
N PRO A 437 27.20 -4.11 15.03
CA PRO A 437 27.61 -4.35 13.65
C PRO A 437 26.66 -3.69 12.64
N SER A 438 27.20 -3.27 11.49
CA SER A 438 26.42 -2.57 10.46
C SER A 438 25.16 -3.35 10.04
N ALA A 439 25.22 -4.69 10.03
CA ALA A 439 24.10 -5.57 9.65
C ALA A 439 22.95 -5.56 10.65
N SER A 440 23.22 -5.15 11.88
CA SER A 440 22.30 -5.30 13.00
C SER A 440 21.79 -3.97 13.54
N ARG A 441 22.36 -2.82 13.15
CA ARG A 441 22.01 -1.51 13.74
C ARG A 441 20.74 -0.85 13.17
N PHE A 442 20.21 -1.34 12.05
CA PHE A 442 19.03 -0.75 11.37
C PHE A 442 17.79 -0.55 12.27
N PRO A 443 17.37 -1.46 13.17
CA PRO A 443 16.19 -1.19 14.01
C PRO A 443 16.49 -0.12 15.08
N GLY A 444 17.75 0.07 15.46
CA GLY A 444 18.17 1.21 16.31
C GLY A 444 18.03 2.54 15.57
N ILE A 445 18.42 2.58 14.28
CA ILE A 445 18.24 3.77 13.43
C ILE A 445 16.73 4.05 13.24
N ASP A 446 15.93 2.99 13.09
CA ASP A 446 14.47 3.09 12.98
C ASP A 446 13.82 3.64 14.26
N LEU A 447 14.32 3.27 15.45
CA LEU A 447 13.90 3.90 16.71
C LEU A 447 14.39 5.35 16.83
N LEU A 448 15.63 5.62 16.43
CA LEU A 448 16.21 6.95 16.52
C LEU A 448 15.40 7.97 15.71
N ARG A 449 15.00 7.62 14.48
CA ARG A 449 14.15 8.52 13.66
C ARG A 449 12.81 8.85 14.33
N LEU A 450 12.25 7.94 15.13
CA LEU A 450 10.98 8.14 15.83
C LEU A 450 11.19 8.96 17.08
N LEU A 451 12.24 8.65 17.85
CA LEU A 451 12.61 9.36 19.08
C LEU A 451 12.86 10.86 18.83
N ILE A 452 13.49 11.21 17.72
CA ILE A 452 13.74 12.61 17.29
C ILE A 452 12.47 13.47 17.26
N LEU A 453 11.31 12.88 16.95
CA LEU A 453 10.05 13.62 16.85
C LEU A 453 9.45 13.99 18.21
N TYR A 454 9.90 13.36 19.30
CA TYR A 454 9.27 13.46 20.62
C TYR A 454 10.24 13.84 21.74
N SER A 455 11.54 13.95 21.45
CA SER A 455 12.56 14.34 22.41
C SER A 455 13.60 15.27 21.75
N PRO A 456 14.07 16.32 22.44
CA PRO A 456 15.08 17.23 21.90
C PRO A 456 16.49 16.67 22.15
N ILE A 457 16.61 15.64 23.00
CA ILE A 457 17.87 15.03 23.42
C ILE A 457 18.73 14.59 22.24
N PRO A 458 18.20 13.90 21.21
CA PRO A 458 19.01 13.55 20.05
C PRO A 458 19.67 14.77 19.39
N ALA A 459 18.96 15.89 19.27
CA ALA A 459 19.49 17.11 18.65
C ALA A 459 20.42 17.92 19.58
N GLN A 460 20.31 17.73 20.90
CA GLN A 460 21.15 18.39 21.90
C GLN A 460 22.39 17.57 22.30
N TYR A 461 22.50 16.34 21.78
CA TYR A 461 23.59 15.42 22.09
C TYR A 461 24.94 15.90 21.53
N ASP A 462 25.99 15.83 22.35
CA ASP A 462 27.35 16.31 22.03
C ASP A 462 28.47 15.35 22.51
N LEU A 463 28.14 14.17 23.05
CA LEU A 463 29.14 13.18 23.48
C LEU A 463 29.57 12.37 22.24
N ASP A 464 30.86 12.42 21.88
CA ASP A 464 31.47 11.72 20.72
C ASP A 464 31.04 12.19 19.32
N GLY A 465 30.34 13.33 19.23
CA GLY A 465 29.89 13.95 17.99
C GLY A 465 28.39 14.28 18.03
N ASP A 466 27.93 15.11 17.10
CA ASP A 466 26.50 15.40 17.02
C ASP A 466 25.72 14.28 16.31
N ILE A 467 24.38 14.37 16.39
CA ILE A 467 23.46 13.42 15.75
C ILE A 467 23.72 13.22 14.25
N ILE A 468 24.24 14.23 13.56
CA ILE A 468 24.54 14.15 12.12
C ILE A 468 25.71 13.18 11.90
N ASN A 469 26.78 13.30 12.69
CA ASN A 469 27.92 12.39 12.62
C ASN A 469 27.52 10.94 12.95
N LEU A 470 26.62 10.74 13.92
CA LEU A 470 26.08 9.41 14.24
C LEU A 470 25.31 8.80 13.06
N LEU A 471 24.43 9.57 12.41
CA LEU A 471 23.65 9.11 11.26
C LEU A 471 24.53 8.83 10.02
N ILE A 472 25.57 9.64 9.79
CA ILE A 472 26.53 9.45 8.69
C ILE A 472 27.40 8.21 8.93
N SER A 473 27.95 8.05 10.13
CA SER A 473 28.81 6.91 10.45
C SER A 473 28.03 5.59 10.48
N SER A 474 26.80 5.60 10.99
CA SER A 474 25.94 4.39 11.03
C SER A 474 25.43 3.94 9.67
N SER A 475 25.34 4.83 8.69
CA SER A 475 24.97 4.50 7.30
C SER A 475 26.16 4.10 6.44
N ASN A 476 27.39 4.42 6.88
CA ASN A 476 28.63 4.24 6.12
C ASN A 476 28.56 4.86 4.71
N ILE A 477 27.82 5.96 4.57
CA ILE A 477 27.58 6.66 3.30
C ILE A 477 28.88 7.15 2.64
N ASN A 478 29.90 7.49 3.44
CA ASN A 478 31.22 7.91 2.96
C ASN A 478 31.96 6.85 2.13
N SER A 479 31.54 5.58 2.23
CA SER A 479 32.15 4.47 1.48
C SER A 479 31.55 4.27 0.08
N TRP A 480 30.50 5.03 -0.27
CA TRP A 480 29.82 4.88 -1.55
C TRP A 480 30.65 5.50 -2.67
N VAL A 481 31.00 4.69 -3.66
CA VAL A 481 31.82 5.11 -4.81
C VAL A 481 31.14 4.76 -6.12
N GLU A 482 31.29 5.62 -7.11
CA GLU A 482 30.74 5.40 -8.44
C GLU A 482 31.30 4.10 -9.05
N GLY A 483 30.42 3.33 -9.70
CA GLY A 483 30.75 2.02 -10.27
C GLY A 483 30.72 0.84 -9.29
N THR A 484 30.56 1.07 -7.99
CA THR A 484 30.33 0.00 -7.00
C THR A 484 28.95 0.16 -6.37
N PRO A 485 27.97 -0.72 -6.70
CA PRO A 485 26.64 -0.64 -6.10
C PRO A 485 26.69 -0.79 -4.57
N PRO A 486 25.92 0.01 -3.81
CA PRO A 486 25.85 -0.14 -2.36
C PRO A 486 25.23 -1.49 -1.99
N THR A 487 25.66 -2.05 -0.87
CA THR A 487 25.04 -3.27 -0.33
C THR A 487 23.62 -2.96 0.16
N LYS A 488 22.74 -3.97 0.18
CA LYS A 488 21.37 -3.83 0.72
C LYS A 488 21.35 -3.25 2.14
N GLU A 489 22.36 -3.59 2.93
CA GLU A 489 22.54 -3.13 4.30
C GLU A 489 22.88 -1.64 4.36
N GLN A 490 23.84 -1.20 3.54
CA GLN A 490 24.16 0.23 3.36
C GLN A 490 22.91 0.99 2.90
N GLU A 491 22.19 0.50 1.89
CA GLU A 491 20.95 1.15 1.44
C GLU A 491 19.89 1.25 2.55
N THR A 492 19.74 0.20 3.37
CA THR A 492 18.76 0.17 4.46
C THR A 492 19.13 1.16 5.56
N ASN A 493 20.38 1.15 6.02
CA ASN A 493 20.86 2.06 7.06
C ASN A 493 20.83 3.51 6.59
N THR A 494 21.27 3.80 5.35
CA THR A 494 21.18 5.14 4.76
C THR A 494 19.74 5.61 4.61
N MET A 495 18.81 4.74 4.18
CA MET A 495 17.40 5.11 4.04
C MET A 495 16.79 5.50 5.38
N LEU A 496 17.01 4.71 6.43
CA LEU A 496 16.51 5.04 7.77
C LEU A 496 17.19 6.29 8.34
N GLY A 497 18.50 6.47 8.07
CA GLY A 497 19.23 7.67 8.46
C GLY A 497 18.72 8.94 7.78
N LEU A 498 18.41 8.89 6.48
CA LEU A 498 17.78 9.99 5.75
C LEU A 498 16.38 10.30 6.28
N ARG A 499 15.60 9.29 6.68
CA ARG A 499 14.31 9.51 7.37
C ARG A 499 14.50 10.18 8.72
N ALA A 500 15.55 9.85 9.47
CA ALA A 500 15.91 10.53 10.71
C ALA A 500 16.27 12.00 10.46
N LEU A 501 17.08 12.28 9.43
CA LEU A 501 17.41 13.65 9.00
C LEU A 501 16.16 14.44 8.61
N ALA A 502 15.23 13.84 7.86
CA ALA A 502 13.97 14.48 7.51
C ALA A 502 13.14 14.82 8.76
N ASN A 503 13.12 13.93 9.76
CA ASN A 503 12.39 14.14 11.01
C ASN A 503 13.01 15.23 11.91
N LEU A 504 14.33 15.48 11.82
CA LEU A 504 14.97 16.57 12.58
C LEU A 504 14.41 17.96 12.22
N PHE A 505 13.84 18.14 11.01
CA PHE A 505 13.21 19.41 10.64
C PHE A 505 11.92 19.71 11.44
N ASP A 506 11.30 18.71 12.06
CA ASP A 506 10.06 18.88 12.82
C ASP A 506 10.29 19.68 14.12
N THR A 507 11.48 19.59 14.70
CA THR A 507 11.85 20.26 15.96
C THR A 507 12.74 21.49 15.74
N LYS A 508 12.68 22.45 16.66
CA LYS A 508 13.50 23.68 16.55
C LYS A 508 14.98 23.36 16.70
N GLU A 509 15.31 22.49 17.64
CA GLU A 509 16.66 22.03 17.95
C GLU A 509 17.25 21.26 16.78
N GLY A 510 16.46 20.37 16.15
CA GLY A 510 16.90 19.63 14.98
C GLY A 510 17.19 20.54 13.77
N ARG A 511 16.33 21.55 13.52
CA ARG A 511 16.60 22.57 12.49
C ARG A 511 17.89 23.35 12.75
N GLU A 512 18.20 23.70 14.00
CA GLU A 512 19.46 24.36 14.35
C GLU A 512 20.68 23.53 13.97
N VAL A 513 20.65 22.24 14.29
CA VAL A 513 21.74 21.30 13.94
C VAL A 513 21.88 21.17 12.43
N LEU A 514 20.76 20.97 11.72
CA LEU A 514 20.74 20.83 10.27
C LEU A 514 21.27 22.08 9.56
N ARG A 515 20.88 23.28 10.01
CA ARG A 515 21.36 24.55 9.43
C ARG A 515 22.87 24.71 9.54
N ARG A 516 23.45 24.40 10.70
CA ARG A 516 24.90 24.52 10.93
C ARG A 516 25.73 23.60 10.02
N LYS A 517 25.15 22.52 9.50
CA LYS A 517 25.82 21.51 8.68
C LYS A 517 25.20 21.34 7.28
N ALA A 518 24.40 22.31 6.82
CA ALA A 518 23.57 22.15 5.63
C ALA A 518 24.39 21.78 4.39
N GLU A 519 25.46 22.54 4.10
CA GLU A 519 26.35 22.29 2.95
C GLU A 519 26.99 20.90 3.02
N THR A 520 27.59 20.54 4.15
CA THR A 520 28.22 19.22 4.33
C THR A 520 27.23 18.08 4.16
N ILE A 521 26.01 18.22 4.69
CA ILE A 521 24.96 17.20 4.54
C ILE A 521 24.55 17.09 3.07
N ILE A 522 24.28 18.21 2.40
CA ILE A 522 23.84 18.25 0.99
C ILE A 522 24.90 17.68 0.07
N GLU A 523 26.16 18.09 0.22
CA GLU A 523 27.30 17.56 -0.53
C GLU A 523 27.40 16.04 -0.38
N LEU A 524 27.29 15.55 0.85
CA LEU A 524 27.45 14.14 1.16
C LEU A 524 26.32 13.26 0.60
N ILE A 525 25.06 13.72 0.66
CA ILE A 525 23.90 12.89 0.26
C ILE A 525 23.57 13.02 -1.24
N SER A 526 24.04 14.08 -1.92
CA SER A 526 23.75 14.33 -3.34
C SER A 526 24.11 13.17 -4.29
N PRO A 527 25.28 12.51 -4.16
CA PRO A 527 25.65 11.40 -5.03
C PRO A 527 24.66 10.22 -4.99
N ILE A 528 23.91 10.03 -3.89
CA ILE A 528 22.96 8.92 -3.75
C ILE A 528 21.91 8.92 -4.87
N LEU A 529 21.49 10.09 -5.38
CA LEU A 529 20.53 10.18 -6.49
C LEU A 529 21.00 9.42 -7.75
N LYS A 530 22.31 9.27 -7.93
CA LYS A 530 22.92 8.53 -9.05
C LYS A 530 23.36 7.12 -8.65
N LEU A 531 23.81 6.94 -7.41
CA LEU A 531 24.45 5.70 -6.95
C LEU A 531 23.48 4.59 -6.57
N SER A 532 22.22 4.91 -6.25
CA SER A 532 21.21 3.90 -5.90
C SER A 532 19.94 4.05 -6.73
N THR A 533 19.37 2.91 -7.11
CA THR A 533 18.05 2.82 -7.76
C THR A 533 16.94 2.49 -6.77
N ASN A 534 17.24 2.38 -5.47
CA ASN A 534 16.28 2.01 -4.44
C ASN A 534 15.27 3.14 -4.22
N LYS A 535 14.01 2.90 -4.62
CA LYS A 535 12.93 3.89 -4.52
C LYS A 535 12.79 4.47 -3.11
N ASN A 536 12.76 3.64 -2.07
CA ASN A 536 12.48 4.08 -0.71
C ASN A 536 13.59 4.98 -0.16
N LEU A 537 14.84 4.64 -0.48
CA LEU A 537 16.00 5.47 -0.20
C LEU A 537 15.91 6.82 -0.91
N ARG A 538 15.63 6.82 -2.22
CA ARG A 538 15.52 8.05 -3.04
C ARG A 538 14.36 8.94 -2.61
N VAL A 539 13.22 8.37 -2.22
CA VAL A 539 12.10 9.13 -1.63
C VAL A 539 12.54 9.81 -0.34
N ALA A 540 13.23 9.09 0.56
CA ALA A 540 13.75 9.69 1.80
C ALA A 540 14.75 10.82 1.50
N LEU A 541 15.65 10.60 0.54
CA LEU A 541 16.64 11.58 0.09
C LEU A 541 16.01 12.88 -0.43
N VAL A 542 15.11 12.77 -1.41
CA VAL A 542 14.44 13.95 -1.98
C VAL A 542 13.58 14.66 -0.94
N THR A 543 13.08 13.93 0.07
CA THR A 543 12.37 14.56 1.20
C THR A 543 13.30 15.41 2.06
N VAL A 544 14.55 14.99 2.29
CA VAL A 544 15.55 15.80 2.99
C VAL A 544 15.86 17.08 2.20
N PHE A 545 16.06 16.97 0.87
CA PHE A 545 16.27 18.14 0.01
C PHE A 545 15.07 19.09 -0.01
N LEU A 546 13.84 18.55 -0.05
CA LEU A 546 12.63 19.35 0.02
C LEU A 546 12.54 20.10 1.35
N ASN A 547 12.83 19.44 2.47
CA ASN A 547 12.82 20.08 3.78
C ASN A 547 13.88 21.17 3.90
N PHE A 548 15.08 20.98 3.35
CA PHE A 548 16.08 22.05 3.23
C PHE A 548 15.56 23.21 2.38
N SER A 549 14.89 22.92 1.25
CA SER A 549 14.30 23.95 0.39
C SER A 549 13.24 24.77 1.10
N VAL A 550 12.46 24.15 2.00
CA VAL A 550 11.52 24.82 2.91
C VAL A 550 12.27 25.66 3.94
N GLU A 551 13.32 25.12 4.58
CA GLU A 551 14.13 25.83 5.58
C GLU A 551 14.75 27.11 5.02
N PHE A 552 15.32 27.02 3.81
CA PHE A 552 16.00 28.11 3.14
C PHE A 552 15.06 29.25 2.71
N GLN A 553 13.73 29.04 2.68
CA GLN A 553 12.77 30.13 2.53
C GLN A 553 12.87 31.16 3.65
N THR A 554 13.31 30.72 4.83
CA THR A 554 13.40 31.55 6.04
C THR A 554 14.84 31.75 6.52
N ASN A 555 15.72 30.78 6.29
CA ASN A 555 17.12 30.78 6.68
C ASN A 555 18.01 30.48 5.48
N PRO A 556 18.27 31.46 4.61
CA PRO A 556 18.90 31.25 3.31
C PRO A 556 20.34 30.72 3.43
N ASN A 557 20.72 29.84 2.50
CA ASN A 557 22.09 29.41 2.27
C ASN A 557 22.29 29.27 0.75
N ASP A 558 22.92 30.27 0.12
CA ASP A 558 23.02 30.37 -1.33
C ASP A 558 23.86 29.22 -1.94
N ASP A 559 24.93 28.80 -1.25
CA ASP A 559 25.79 27.70 -1.71
C ASP A 559 25.05 26.36 -1.68
N ALA A 560 24.31 26.07 -0.61
CA ALA A 560 23.46 24.90 -0.51
C ALA A 560 22.32 24.91 -1.54
N ILE A 561 21.70 26.07 -1.78
CA ILE A 561 20.68 26.24 -2.83
C ILE A 561 21.26 25.91 -4.20
N LEU A 562 22.45 26.42 -4.52
CA LEU A 562 23.13 26.16 -5.79
C LEU A 562 23.40 24.67 -5.98
N GLN A 563 23.87 23.99 -4.93
CA GLN A 563 24.11 22.54 -4.96
C GLN A 563 22.83 21.74 -5.21
N ILE A 564 21.72 22.08 -4.55
CA ILE A 564 20.41 21.45 -4.77
C ILE A 564 19.95 21.66 -6.22
N ILE A 565 20.03 22.88 -6.73
CA ILE A 565 19.64 23.17 -8.11
C ILE A 565 20.48 22.36 -9.10
N ALA A 566 21.80 22.33 -8.91
CA ALA A 566 22.73 21.63 -9.79
C ALA A 566 22.44 20.12 -9.85
N ILE A 567 22.31 19.45 -8.69
CA ILE A 567 22.12 18.00 -8.66
C ILE A 567 20.78 17.59 -9.28
N PHE A 568 19.69 18.32 -8.98
CA PHE A 568 18.39 18.00 -9.58
C PHE A 568 18.34 18.38 -11.07
N ALA A 569 18.98 19.45 -11.52
CA ALA A 569 19.07 19.75 -12.94
C ALA A 569 19.69 18.60 -13.74
N GLU A 570 20.70 17.94 -13.17
CA GLU A 570 21.39 16.80 -13.75
C GLU A 570 20.57 15.50 -13.70
N THR A 571 19.94 15.18 -12.57
CA THR A 571 19.31 13.86 -12.37
C THR A 571 17.84 13.81 -12.77
N LEU A 572 17.13 14.94 -12.81
CA LEU A 572 15.68 14.96 -13.03
C LEU A 572 15.27 14.38 -14.39
N GLY A 573 16.06 14.65 -15.43
CA GLY A 573 15.77 14.19 -16.79
C GLY A 573 15.83 12.68 -16.98
N SER A 574 16.50 11.95 -16.07
CA SER A 574 16.63 10.49 -16.10
C SER A 574 15.74 9.77 -15.09
N GLU A 575 15.00 10.51 -14.24
CA GLU A 575 14.16 9.92 -13.20
C GLU A 575 13.00 9.07 -13.78
N ALA A 576 12.80 7.90 -13.17
CA ALA A 576 11.80 6.91 -13.58
C ALA A 576 10.71 6.68 -12.52
N ASP A 577 10.98 6.98 -11.24
CA ASP A 577 9.97 6.83 -10.19
C ASP A 577 9.11 8.09 -10.07
N SER A 578 7.79 7.93 -10.12
CA SER A 578 6.86 9.06 -10.16
C SER A 578 6.80 9.85 -8.85
N GLU A 579 7.01 9.21 -7.69
CA GLU A 579 7.03 9.89 -6.40
C GLU A 579 8.33 10.68 -6.23
N VAL A 580 9.47 10.08 -6.59
CA VAL A 580 10.76 10.77 -6.58
C VAL A 580 10.74 11.96 -7.55
N LEU A 581 10.22 11.76 -8.77
CA LEU A 581 10.09 12.83 -9.76
C LEU A 581 9.19 13.97 -9.26
N TYR A 582 8.01 13.64 -8.73
CA TYR A 582 7.09 14.62 -8.17
C TYR A 582 7.77 15.46 -7.08
N ARG A 583 8.39 14.82 -6.08
CA ARG A 583 9.08 15.54 -4.98
C ARG A 583 10.27 16.35 -5.49
N SER A 584 10.96 15.88 -6.52
CA SER A 584 12.10 16.59 -7.12
C SER A 584 11.66 17.90 -7.77
N ILE A 585 10.54 17.88 -8.51
CA ILE A 585 9.97 19.08 -9.13
C ILE A 585 9.46 20.05 -8.05
N VAL A 586 8.82 19.55 -6.99
CA VAL A 586 8.39 20.39 -5.87
C VAL A 586 9.58 20.99 -5.13
N THR A 587 10.68 20.24 -4.96
CA THR A 587 11.95 20.70 -4.36
C THR A 587 12.53 21.85 -5.19
N LEU A 588 12.72 21.64 -6.49
CA LEU A 588 13.18 22.66 -7.42
C LEU A 588 12.26 23.88 -7.44
N GLY A 589 10.94 23.69 -7.52
CA GLY A 589 9.99 24.79 -7.50
C GLY A 589 10.06 25.60 -6.22
N THR A 590 10.18 24.93 -5.08
CA THR A 590 10.30 25.57 -3.76
C THR A 590 11.60 26.36 -3.67
N VAL A 591 12.74 25.75 -3.98
CA VAL A 591 14.05 26.41 -3.85
C VAL A 591 14.22 27.57 -4.83
N VAL A 592 13.76 27.43 -6.07
CA VAL A 592 13.86 28.48 -7.11
C VAL A 592 12.93 29.66 -6.82
N SER A 593 11.78 29.41 -6.17
CA SER A 593 10.86 30.47 -5.79
C SER A 593 11.37 31.38 -4.66
N TYR A 594 12.52 31.05 -4.05
CA TYR A 594 13.08 31.76 -2.90
C TYR A 594 13.50 33.21 -3.22
N ASN A 595 14.48 33.39 -4.12
CA ASN A 595 15.04 34.70 -4.45
C ASN A 595 15.48 34.78 -5.92
N GLN A 596 15.85 35.98 -6.37
CA GLN A 596 16.26 36.22 -7.76
C GLN A 596 17.55 35.44 -8.14
N ALA A 597 18.51 35.30 -7.22
CA ALA A 597 19.74 34.54 -7.46
C ALA A 597 19.47 33.05 -7.71
N ALA A 598 18.52 32.44 -7.00
CA ALA A 598 18.09 31.06 -7.22
C ALA A 598 17.41 30.88 -8.59
N LYS A 599 16.67 31.88 -9.07
CA LYS A 599 16.10 31.89 -10.43
C LYS A 599 17.20 31.95 -11.49
N GLU A 600 18.15 32.87 -11.34
CA GLU A 600 19.29 32.99 -12.25
C GLU A 600 20.14 31.71 -12.28
N ALA A 601 20.38 31.10 -11.12
CA ALA A 601 21.04 29.79 -11.04
C ALA A 601 20.26 28.70 -11.80
N ALA A 602 18.94 28.63 -11.61
CA ALA A 602 18.09 27.67 -12.31
C ALA A 602 18.14 27.83 -13.84
N ASP A 603 18.24 29.06 -14.33
CA ASP A 603 18.41 29.35 -15.75
C ASP A 603 19.79 28.90 -16.25
N VAL A 604 20.87 29.17 -15.50
CA VAL A 604 22.24 28.71 -15.82
C VAL A 604 22.30 27.18 -15.93
N PHE A 605 21.66 26.46 -15.01
CA PHE A 605 21.59 25.00 -15.02
C PHE A 605 20.55 24.42 -15.98
N ASN A 606 19.85 25.25 -16.75
CA ASN A 606 18.80 24.82 -17.69
C ASN A 606 17.67 23.99 -17.03
N VAL A 607 17.33 24.27 -15.77
CA VAL A 607 16.33 23.51 -15.00
C VAL A 607 15.00 23.41 -15.74
N GLN A 608 14.58 24.47 -16.43
CA GLN A 608 13.36 24.49 -17.23
C GLN A 608 13.31 23.36 -18.27
N ASN A 609 14.44 23.07 -18.92
CA ASN A 609 14.53 21.99 -19.90
C ASN A 609 14.49 20.62 -19.21
N SER A 610 15.18 20.45 -18.08
CA SER A 610 15.12 19.21 -17.29
C SER A 610 13.70 18.90 -16.81
N VAL A 611 12.94 19.92 -16.35
CA VAL A 611 11.54 19.78 -15.93
C VAL A 611 10.63 19.40 -17.10
N LYS A 612 10.81 20.04 -18.28
CA LYS A 612 10.08 19.66 -19.51
C LYS A 612 10.39 18.24 -19.95
N LEU A 613 11.65 17.84 -19.94
CA LEU A 613 12.05 16.49 -20.34
C LEU A 613 11.43 15.46 -19.40
N ALA A 614 11.48 15.70 -18.09
CA ALA A 614 10.94 14.79 -17.11
C ALA A 614 9.41 14.65 -17.18
N SER A 615 8.68 15.74 -17.48
CA SER A 615 7.22 15.71 -17.62
C SER A 615 6.73 14.87 -18.80
N THR A 616 7.55 14.67 -19.83
CA THR A 616 7.20 13.79 -20.97
C THR A 616 7.31 12.30 -20.65
N ARG A 617 8.01 11.91 -19.58
CA ARG A 617 8.27 10.50 -19.26
C ARG A 617 7.17 9.86 -18.41
N ILE A 618 6.54 10.62 -17.52
CA ILE A 618 5.53 10.11 -16.59
C ILE A 618 4.26 10.94 -16.72
N ALA A 619 3.26 10.39 -17.40
CA ALA A 619 1.97 11.04 -17.66
C ALA A 619 1.01 10.90 -16.46
N GLU A 620 1.35 11.52 -15.33
CA GLU A 620 0.50 11.60 -14.14
C GLU A 620 -0.06 13.03 -13.95
N ALA A 621 -1.35 13.14 -13.61
CA ALA A 621 -2.04 14.43 -13.45
C ALA A 621 -1.37 15.33 -12.38
N ARG A 622 -0.93 14.75 -11.26
CA ARG A 622 -0.21 15.47 -10.19
C ARG A 622 1.14 16.02 -10.65
N ILE A 623 1.85 15.32 -11.54
CA ILE A 623 3.13 15.76 -12.11
C ILE A 623 2.88 16.92 -13.07
N ASN A 624 1.89 16.79 -13.96
CA ASN A 624 1.50 17.87 -14.86
C ASN A 624 1.08 19.14 -14.10
N GLN A 625 0.38 18.99 -12.97
CA GLN A 625 0.03 20.11 -12.11
C GLN A 625 1.28 20.82 -11.56
N VAL A 626 2.21 20.10 -10.92
CA VAL A 626 3.42 20.74 -10.34
C VAL A 626 4.35 21.28 -11.41
N VAL A 627 4.39 20.68 -12.60
CA VAL A 627 5.11 21.22 -13.76
C VAL A 627 4.50 22.53 -14.23
N GLY A 628 3.18 22.61 -14.34
CA GLY A 628 2.47 23.85 -14.66
C GLY A 628 2.72 24.93 -13.61
N GLU A 629 2.63 24.58 -12.32
CA GLU A 629 2.93 25.50 -11.22
C GLU A 629 4.38 25.98 -11.24
N PHE A 630 5.34 25.08 -11.51
CA PHE A 630 6.76 25.41 -11.64
C PHE A 630 6.98 26.49 -12.72
N PHE A 631 6.40 26.31 -13.92
CA PHE A 631 6.54 27.31 -14.98
C PHE A 631 5.86 28.62 -14.61
N THR A 632 4.64 28.60 -14.06
CA THR A 632 3.94 29.85 -13.69
C THR A 632 4.60 30.63 -12.55
N THR A 633 5.31 29.96 -11.65
CA THR A 633 5.95 30.59 -10.49
C THR A 633 7.34 31.14 -10.83
N ASN A 634 8.02 30.52 -11.80
CA ASN A 634 9.40 30.82 -12.18
C ASN A 634 9.53 31.41 -13.60
N SER A 635 8.42 31.86 -14.19
CA SER A 635 8.40 32.67 -15.42
C SER A 635 8.86 34.11 -15.18
#